data_AF-A0A519MDE2-F1
#
_entry.id   AF-A0A519MDE2-F1
#
_cell.length_a   1.000
_cell.length_b   1.000
_cell.length_c   1.000
_cell.angle_alpha   90.00
_cell.angle_beta   90.00
_cell.angle_gamma   90.00
#
_symmetry.space_group_name_H-M   'P 1'
#
loop_
_entity.id
_entity.type
_entity.pdbx_description
1 polymer ?
#
loop_
_entity_poly.entity_id
_entity_poly.type
_entity_poly.pdbx_seq_one_letter_code
_entity_poly.pdbx_strand_id
1 'polypeptide(L)'
;PATISNQTLELGRVTSLIALAVKAEVLATSASPLFNGNPDYVSFKDKDGVSLFPQRVDPQKWVKAADAAKAAILAAESNGVRLYTFAPPANIGVLSDSLKKQLDVHNAVTEKWELNPEVIWASNPAFSYQGFATPRLTANAAVNAFSNPSTFSAPIATQELFYTVNGVPINEDKTWDYAGRNTIKAGDNASRYYIKEGYETIKGHFARETRFYADLAFDGGIWFGNGRVDQNSAQFPLYHVAARGSGLAAPSDNIRLNITGYWPKKLVSYVSVYDDGFQPSPYRLPIIRLAGLYLLYAEALNEVNGPTSEVFNYMDKVRQRAGLPGVQAAWTNFSRNPNKFGSKDGLRQIIHQERRIELCFEGQSGWDLRRWKELQSVLTVPLQGWSINNAEAINYYRPSTQFIPVFGIKDYLWPIKSNDLVINPNLVQNPFW
;
A
#
# COMPACT_ATOMS: atom_id res chain seq x y z
N PRO A 1 7.90 27.63 8.85
CA PRO A 1 8.99 26.97 9.62
C PRO A 1 9.17 25.53 9.14
N ALA A 2 10.34 24.91 9.34
CA ALA A 2 10.58 23.51 8.97
C ALA A 2 10.00 22.54 10.00
N THR A 3 10.07 22.88 11.27
CA THR A 3 9.51 22.12 12.39
C THR A 3 8.45 22.95 13.12
N ILE A 4 7.52 22.24 13.77
CA ILE A 4 6.50 22.84 14.65
C ILE A 4 7.01 22.73 16.08
N SER A 5 7.16 23.86 16.77
CA SER A 5 7.66 23.89 18.15
C SER A 5 6.61 23.43 19.16
N ASN A 6 5.35 23.89 19.01
CA ASN A 6 4.24 23.49 19.88
C ASN A 6 3.37 22.44 19.20
N GLN A 7 3.86 21.21 19.14
CA GLN A 7 3.14 20.11 18.46
C GLN A 7 1.75 19.85 19.07
N THR A 8 1.57 20.07 20.37
CA THR A 8 0.27 19.88 21.04
C THR A 8 -0.84 20.76 20.46
N LEU A 9 -0.54 22.01 20.10
CA LEU A 9 -1.54 22.97 19.61
C LEU A 9 -1.48 23.21 18.09
N GLU A 10 -0.34 22.90 17.46
CA GLU A 10 -0.05 23.35 16.10
C GLU A 10 0.31 22.23 15.12
N LEU A 11 0.42 20.98 15.58
CA LEU A 11 0.66 19.85 14.67
C LEU A 11 -0.48 19.75 13.65
N GLY A 12 -0.10 19.68 12.37
CA GLY A 12 -1.03 19.78 11.24
C GLY A 12 -0.97 21.11 10.49
N ARG A 13 -0.38 22.17 11.07
CA ARG A 13 -0.07 23.40 10.31
C ARG A 13 0.97 23.11 9.23
N VAL A 14 0.84 23.82 8.10
CA VAL A 14 1.74 23.66 6.96
C VAL A 14 3.16 24.10 7.33
N THR A 15 4.13 23.22 7.11
CA THR A 15 5.57 23.47 7.26
C THR A 15 6.24 23.64 5.89
N SER A 16 7.47 24.15 5.87
CA SER A 16 8.26 24.19 4.63
C SER A 16 8.56 22.78 4.10
N LEU A 17 8.67 21.77 4.96
CA LEU A 17 8.84 20.37 4.56
C LEU A 17 7.62 19.87 3.78
N ILE A 18 6.40 20.16 4.27
CA ILE A 18 5.16 19.83 3.56
C ILE A 18 5.12 20.53 2.20
N ALA A 19 5.44 21.82 2.14
CA ALA A 19 5.43 22.58 0.89
C ALA A 19 6.42 22.02 -0.16
N LEU A 20 7.63 21.63 0.27
CA LEU A 20 8.63 21.01 -0.60
C LEU A 20 8.18 19.64 -1.11
N ALA A 21 7.61 18.81 -0.25
CA ALA A 21 7.16 17.49 -0.64
C ALA A 21 5.93 17.53 -1.57
N VAL A 22 4.98 18.44 -1.31
CA VAL A 22 3.85 18.69 -2.22
C VAL A 22 4.34 19.18 -3.59
N LYS A 23 5.33 20.09 -3.62
CA LYS A 23 5.94 20.53 -4.88
C LYS A 23 6.54 19.36 -5.67
N ALA A 24 7.20 18.41 -5.00
CA ALA A 24 7.76 17.23 -5.64
C ALA A 24 6.66 16.35 -6.28
N GLU A 25 5.59 16.04 -5.55
CA GLU A 25 4.45 15.25 -6.05
C GLU A 25 3.75 15.93 -7.24
N VAL A 26 3.55 17.25 -7.18
CA VAL A 26 2.94 18.02 -8.28
C VAL A 26 3.81 18.00 -9.53
N LEU A 27 5.13 18.19 -9.39
CA LEU A 27 6.06 18.19 -10.52
C LEU A 27 6.20 16.79 -11.14
N ALA A 28 6.28 15.75 -10.33
CA ALA A 28 6.28 14.37 -10.80
C ALA A 28 4.99 14.02 -11.55
N THR A 29 3.83 14.43 -11.01
CA THR A 29 2.53 14.27 -11.69
C THR A 29 2.52 14.99 -13.03
N SER A 30 2.98 16.23 -13.10
CA SER A 30 3.07 16.99 -14.37
C SER A 30 4.04 16.38 -15.39
N ALA A 31 5.10 15.69 -14.93
CA ALA A 31 6.07 15.00 -15.76
C ALA A 31 5.57 13.64 -16.30
N SER A 32 4.58 13.05 -15.63
CA SER A 32 4.10 11.70 -15.89
C SER A 32 3.32 11.57 -17.22
N PRO A 33 3.23 10.35 -17.79
CA PRO A 33 2.63 10.09 -19.10
C PRO A 33 1.24 10.70 -19.33
N LEU A 34 0.38 10.76 -18.29
CA LEU A 34 -0.95 11.35 -18.43
C LEU A 34 -0.92 12.85 -18.77
N PHE A 35 0.08 13.60 -18.27
CA PHE A 35 0.13 15.06 -18.32
C PHE A 35 1.28 15.61 -19.19
N ASN A 36 2.08 14.74 -19.81
CA ASN A 36 3.30 15.14 -20.52
C ASN A 36 3.41 14.49 -21.91
N GLY A 37 2.64 14.98 -22.87
CA GLY A 37 2.65 14.45 -24.24
C GLY A 37 1.65 13.33 -24.50
N ASN A 38 0.56 13.26 -23.73
CA ASN A 38 -0.48 12.24 -23.92
C ASN A 38 -1.22 12.45 -25.27
N PRO A 39 -1.19 11.48 -26.20
CA PRO A 39 -1.83 11.61 -27.51
C PRO A 39 -3.36 11.81 -27.41
N ASP A 40 -3.99 11.29 -26.36
CA ASP A 40 -5.45 11.39 -26.18
C ASP A 40 -5.90 12.84 -25.91
N TYR A 41 -4.99 13.73 -25.54
CA TYR A 41 -5.27 15.13 -25.20
C TYR A 41 -4.83 16.11 -26.29
N VAL A 42 -4.41 15.62 -27.45
CA VAL A 42 -3.91 16.45 -28.57
C VAL A 42 -4.98 17.43 -29.07
N SER A 43 -6.22 16.96 -29.18
CA SER A 43 -7.35 17.80 -29.60
C SER A 43 -7.96 18.63 -28.46
N PHE A 44 -7.46 18.52 -27.22
CA PHE A 44 -8.05 19.21 -26.09
C PHE A 44 -7.57 20.65 -25.98
N LYS A 45 -8.46 21.56 -26.39
CA LYS A 45 -8.21 23.00 -26.48
C LYS A 45 -9.31 23.77 -25.74
N ASP A 46 -8.97 24.97 -25.28
CA ASP A 46 -9.97 25.92 -24.80
C ASP A 46 -10.76 26.55 -25.96
N LYS A 47 -11.66 27.46 -25.63
CA LYS A 47 -12.52 28.16 -26.60
C LYS A 47 -11.73 29.07 -27.56
N ASP A 48 -10.53 29.49 -27.19
CA ASP A 48 -9.64 30.32 -28.01
C ASP A 48 -8.69 29.46 -28.87
N GLY A 49 -8.81 28.14 -28.80
CA GLY A 49 -7.99 27.19 -29.56
C GLY A 49 -6.60 26.93 -28.95
N VAL A 50 -6.35 27.41 -27.73
CA VAL A 50 -5.10 27.14 -26.99
C VAL A 50 -5.13 25.72 -26.45
N SER A 51 -4.05 24.98 -26.66
CA SER A 51 -3.93 23.60 -26.15
C SER A 51 -3.82 23.60 -24.63
N LEU A 52 -4.70 22.87 -23.95
CA LEU A 52 -4.73 22.79 -22.49
C LEU A 52 -3.69 21.80 -21.93
N PHE A 53 -3.12 20.95 -22.78
CA PHE A 53 -2.11 19.95 -22.43
C PHE A 53 -0.89 20.01 -23.37
N PRO A 54 0.30 19.64 -22.87
CA PRO A 54 1.50 19.46 -23.69
C PRO A 54 1.28 18.45 -24.82
N GLN A 55 1.55 18.86 -26.06
CA GLN A 55 1.37 18.04 -27.27
C GLN A 55 2.51 17.04 -27.52
N ARG A 56 3.59 17.17 -26.77
CA ARG A 56 4.87 16.46 -26.90
C ARG A 56 5.45 16.25 -25.51
N VAL A 57 6.22 15.18 -25.35
CA VAL A 57 6.95 14.91 -24.11
C VAL A 57 8.00 16.01 -23.90
N ASP A 58 8.01 16.60 -22.71
CA ASP A 58 9.09 17.49 -22.26
C ASP A 58 9.93 16.75 -21.19
N PRO A 59 11.17 16.32 -21.50
CA PRO A 59 12.02 15.62 -20.55
C PRO A 59 12.48 16.51 -19.40
N GLN A 60 12.46 17.84 -19.54
CA GLN A 60 12.85 18.77 -18.47
C GLN A 60 11.87 18.75 -17.28
N LYS A 61 10.64 18.26 -17.48
CA LYS A 61 9.71 18.06 -16.36
C LYS A 61 10.21 17.02 -15.37
N TRP A 62 10.83 15.94 -15.85
CA TRP A 62 11.42 14.92 -14.97
C TRP A 62 12.63 15.44 -14.20
N VAL A 63 13.46 16.29 -14.83
CA VAL A 63 14.57 16.97 -14.15
C VAL A 63 14.04 17.81 -12.99
N LYS A 64 13.02 18.66 -13.25
CA LYS A 64 12.39 19.48 -12.21
C LYS A 64 11.77 18.64 -11.09
N ALA A 65 11.16 17.51 -11.42
CA ALA A 65 10.60 16.59 -10.43
C ALA A 65 11.69 15.94 -9.57
N ALA A 66 12.77 15.46 -10.18
CA ALA A 66 13.92 14.87 -9.49
C ALA A 66 14.58 15.88 -8.53
N ASP A 67 14.84 17.11 -9.00
CA ASP A 67 15.42 18.18 -8.19
C ASP A 67 14.54 18.54 -7.00
N ALA A 68 13.22 18.66 -7.23
CA ALA A 68 12.27 18.99 -6.18
C ALA A 68 12.16 17.86 -5.14
N ALA A 69 12.11 16.60 -5.57
CA ALA A 69 12.08 15.45 -4.68
C ALA A 69 13.37 15.34 -3.87
N LYS A 70 14.54 15.54 -4.49
CA LYS A 70 15.83 15.56 -3.79
C LYS A 70 15.90 16.68 -2.75
N ALA A 71 15.49 17.89 -3.11
CA ALA A 71 15.46 19.03 -2.17
C ALA A 71 14.53 18.76 -0.98
N ALA A 72 13.36 18.16 -1.22
CA ALA A 72 12.43 17.80 -0.17
C ALA A 72 13.01 16.72 0.76
N ILE A 73 13.68 15.70 0.20
CA ILE A 73 14.37 14.65 0.98
C ILE A 73 15.46 15.26 1.87
N LEU A 74 16.37 16.06 1.30
CA LEU A 74 17.48 16.66 2.04
C LEU A 74 16.97 17.56 3.16
N ALA A 75 15.94 18.37 2.89
CA ALA A 75 15.29 19.20 3.91
C ALA A 75 14.65 18.35 5.01
N ALA A 76 13.98 17.24 4.68
CA ALA A 76 13.37 16.36 5.66
C ALA A 76 14.43 15.67 6.55
N GLU A 77 15.45 15.05 5.95
CA GLU A 77 16.53 14.34 6.66
C GLU A 77 17.32 15.29 7.59
N SER A 78 17.66 16.49 7.12
CA SER A 78 18.33 17.52 7.94
C SER A 78 17.49 18.05 9.11
N ASN A 79 16.17 17.86 9.06
CA ASN A 79 15.25 18.19 10.15
C ASN A 79 14.83 16.95 10.96
N GLY A 80 15.57 15.85 10.85
CA GLY A 80 15.41 14.66 11.69
C GLY A 80 14.34 13.68 11.22
N VAL A 81 13.69 13.92 10.07
CA VAL A 81 12.77 12.97 9.45
C VAL A 81 13.57 11.76 8.97
N ARG A 82 13.12 10.55 9.32
CA ARG A 82 13.82 9.29 9.01
C ARG A 82 12.82 8.14 8.90
N LEU A 83 13.22 7.06 8.24
CA LEU A 83 12.38 5.87 8.16
C LEU A 83 12.04 5.35 9.57
N TYR A 84 10.78 4.95 9.75
CA TYR A 84 10.26 4.47 11.02
C TYR A 84 10.89 3.12 11.37
N THR A 85 11.22 2.98 12.66
CA THR A 85 11.59 1.72 13.30
C THR A 85 10.83 1.62 14.62
N PHE A 86 10.21 0.49 14.86
CA PHE A 86 9.42 0.20 16.05
C PHE A 86 10.30 0.10 17.29
N ALA A 87 9.99 0.92 18.28
CA ALA A 87 10.56 0.86 19.61
C ALA A 87 9.54 0.21 20.56
N PRO A 88 9.70 -1.07 20.93
CA PRO A 88 8.70 -1.77 21.75
C PRO A 88 8.57 -1.12 23.13
N PRO A 89 7.34 -0.75 23.55
CA PRO A 89 7.07 -0.38 24.94
C PRO A 89 7.36 -1.54 25.91
N ALA A 90 7.55 -1.22 27.20
CA ALA A 90 7.93 -2.19 28.23
C ALA A 90 6.91 -3.34 28.45
N ASN A 91 5.65 -3.15 28.05
CA ASN A 91 4.59 -4.15 28.17
C ASN A 91 4.50 -5.11 26.96
N ILE A 92 5.38 -4.97 25.96
CA ILE A 92 5.46 -5.88 24.82
C ILE A 92 6.39 -7.04 25.18
N GLY A 93 5.94 -8.26 24.90
CA GLY A 93 6.74 -9.47 25.10
C GLY A 93 7.94 -9.55 24.15
N VAL A 94 8.69 -10.65 24.23
CA VAL A 94 9.86 -10.85 23.35
C VAL A 94 9.40 -10.95 21.90
N LEU A 95 9.92 -10.07 21.04
CA LEU A 95 9.62 -10.05 19.61
C LEU A 95 10.69 -10.79 18.82
N SER A 96 10.28 -11.65 17.89
CA SER A 96 11.17 -12.17 16.84
C SER A 96 11.56 -11.07 15.86
N ASP A 97 12.70 -11.23 15.18
CA ASP A 97 13.13 -10.30 14.12
C ASP A 97 12.06 -10.13 13.02
N SER A 98 11.40 -11.24 12.67
CA SER A 98 10.29 -11.28 11.73
C SER A 98 9.11 -10.42 12.16
N LEU A 99 8.72 -10.48 13.43
CA LEU A 99 7.61 -9.69 13.97
C LEU A 99 8.01 -8.23 14.15
N LYS A 100 9.25 -7.96 14.57
CA LYS A 100 9.79 -6.60 14.66
C LYS A 100 9.74 -5.89 13.31
N LYS A 101 10.21 -6.53 12.24
CA LYS A 101 10.14 -5.97 10.88
C LYS A 101 8.70 -5.72 10.40
N GLN A 102 7.75 -6.61 10.76
CA GLN A 102 6.33 -6.35 10.49
C GLN A 102 5.84 -5.11 11.22
N LEU A 103 6.24 -4.92 12.48
CA LEU A 103 5.86 -3.75 13.27
C LEU A 103 6.56 -2.47 12.79
N ASP A 104 7.78 -2.55 12.24
CA ASP A 104 8.46 -1.42 11.59
C ASP A 104 7.66 -0.92 10.38
N VAL A 105 7.19 -1.83 9.53
CA VAL A 105 6.36 -1.49 8.36
C VAL A 105 5.00 -0.97 8.79
N HIS A 106 4.33 -1.69 9.69
CA HIS A 106 2.95 -1.41 10.06
C HIS A 106 2.85 -0.07 10.82
N ASN A 107 3.70 0.14 11.81
CA ASN A 107 3.65 1.36 12.63
C ASN A 107 4.26 2.59 11.93
N ALA A 108 4.94 2.42 10.79
CA ALA A 108 5.23 3.55 9.89
C ALA A 108 3.94 4.26 9.44
N VAL A 109 2.78 3.58 9.49
CA VAL A 109 1.46 4.13 9.21
C VAL A 109 0.66 4.39 10.49
N THR A 110 0.64 3.45 11.43
CA THR A 110 -0.30 3.47 12.57
C THR A 110 0.24 4.11 13.85
N GLU A 111 1.50 4.55 13.89
CA GLU A 111 2.03 5.32 15.02
C GLU A 111 1.43 6.74 15.03
N LYS A 112 1.28 7.32 16.23
CA LYS A 112 0.85 8.72 16.37
C LYS A 112 1.81 9.65 15.66
N TRP A 113 1.29 10.71 15.01
CA TRP A 113 2.11 11.59 14.17
C TRP A 113 3.27 12.22 14.96
N GLU A 114 3.02 12.67 16.18
CA GLU A 114 4.02 13.23 17.08
C GLU A 114 5.13 12.24 17.49
N LEU A 115 4.90 10.93 17.38
CA LEU A 115 5.86 9.87 17.69
C LEU A 115 6.48 9.23 16.45
N ASN A 116 5.93 9.50 15.25
CA ASN A 116 6.35 8.88 14.00
C ASN A 116 7.32 9.81 13.23
N PRO A 117 8.63 9.55 13.26
CA PRO A 117 9.61 10.41 12.60
C PRO A 117 9.61 10.29 11.07
N GLU A 118 8.80 9.41 10.48
CA GLU A 118 8.75 9.21 9.03
C GLU A 118 7.72 10.13 8.34
N VAL A 119 6.71 10.59 9.09
CA VAL A 119 5.56 11.34 8.55
C VAL A 119 5.92 12.80 8.32
N ILE A 120 5.78 13.25 7.08
CA ILE A 120 5.95 14.66 6.68
C ILE A 120 4.60 15.37 6.75
N TRP A 121 3.54 14.72 6.26
CA TRP A 121 2.17 15.24 6.30
C TRP A 121 1.17 14.12 6.52
N ALA A 122 0.15 14.36 7.33
CA ALA A 122 -0.92 13.40 7.62
C ALA A 122 -2.31 14.07 7.64
N SER A 123 -3.34 13.23 7.64
CA SER A 123 -4.74 13.66 7.69
C SER A 123 -5.04 14.50 8.94
N ASN A 124 -6.01 15.42 8.81
CA ASN A 124 -6.48 16.17 9.96
C ASN A 124 -7.37 15.34 10.92
N PRO A 125 -8.37 14.56 10.45
CA PRO A 125 -9.04 13.63 11.35
C PRO A 125 -8.14 12.42 11.63
N ALA A 126 -8.31 11.82 12.82
CA ALA A 126 -7.79 10.49 13.10
C ALA A 126 -8.51 9.46 12.21
N PHE A 127 -7.81 8.38 11.87
CA PHE A 127 -8.38 7.32 11.04
C PHE A 127 -9.39 6.47 11.83
N SER A 128 -10.68 6.66 11.53
CA SER A 128 -11.80 6.05 12.26
C SER A 128 -12.28 4.70 11.68
N TYR A 129 -11.74 4.26 10.54
CA TYR A 129 -12.25 3.07 9.82
C TYR A 129 -11.53 1.76 10.18
N GLN A 130 -10.85 1.69 11.32
CA GLN A 130 -10.09 0.50 11.74
C GLN A 130 -10.99 -0.73 11.91
N GLY A 131 -12.21 -0.59 12.42
CA GLY A 131 -13.18 -1.69 12.53
C GLY A 131 -13.69 -2.22 11.18
N PHE A 132 -13.53 -1.48 10.08
CA PHE A 132 -13.82 -1.98 8.75
C PHE A 132 -12.66 -2.81 8.19
N ALA A 133 -11.43 -2.48 8.59
CA ALA A 133 -10.18 -3.12 8.19
C ALA A 133 -9.79 -4.33 9.05
N THR A 134 -10.42 -4.51 10.22
CA THR A 134 -10.07 -5.57 11.17
C THR A 134 -10.92 -6.82 10.92
N PRO A 135 -10.34 -8.03 10.74
CA PRO A 135 -11.10 -9.27 10.80
C PRO A 135 -11.65 -9.48 12.21
N ARG A 136 -12.77 -10.19 12.35
CA ARG A 136 -13.32 -10.51 13.68
C ARG A 136 -12.52 -11.66 14.30
N LEU A 137 -11.87 -11.40 15.42
CA LEU A 137 -10.88 -12.31 16.04
C LEU A 137 -11.29 -12.84 17.41
N THR A 138 -12.38 -12.33 17.98
CA THR A 138 -12.95 -12.79 19.26
C THR A 138 -14.45 -13.02 19.14
N ALA A 139 -15.02 -13.83 20.02
CA ALA A 139 -16.45 -14.10 20.05
C ALA A 139 -17.27 -12.81 20.26
N ASN A 140 -16.80 -11.91 21.15
CA ASN A 140 -17.45 -10.64 21.37
C ASN A 140 -17.40 -9.75 20.12
N ALA A 141 -16.27 -9.69 19.42
CA ALA A 141 -16.16 -8.95 18.16
C ALA A 141 -17.09 -9.53 17.07
N ALA A 142 -17.29 -10.85 17.05
CA ALA A 142 -18.22 -11.52 16.15
C ALA A 142 -19.69 -11.14 16.42
N VAL A 143 -20.08 -10.99 17.69
CA VAL A 143 -21.42 -10.52 18.08
C VAL A 143 -21.58 -9.01 17.82
N ASN A 144 -20.55 -8.21 18.10
CA ASN A 144 -20.56 -6.74 17.98
C ASN A 144 -20.27 -6.24 16.56
N ALA A 145 -20.82 -6.91 15.54
CA ALA A 145 -20.57 -6.65 14.12
C ALA A 145 -20.90 -5.22 13.64
N PHE A 146 -21.68 -4.45 14.40
CA PHE A 146 -21.89 -3.02 14.11
C PHE A 146 -20.65 -2.17 14.39
N SER A 147 -19.96 -2.44 15.51
CA SER A 147 -18.73 -1.74 15.88
C SER A 147 -17.50 -2.30 15.16
N ASN A 148 -17.54 -3.58 14.77
CA ASN A 148 -16.52 -4.24 13.95
C ASN A 148 -17.11 -4.81 12.62
N PRO A 149 -17.45 -3.94 11.65
CA PRO A 149 -18.08 -4.36 10.39
C PRO A 149 -17.25 -5.34 9.58
N SER A 150 -15.92 -5.19 9.59
CA SER A 150 -14.99 -6.09 8.90
C SER A 150 -15.25 -6.20 7.38
N THR A 151 -15.60 -5.09 6.72
CA THR A 151 -16.02 -5.09 5.30
C THR A 151 -14.98 -4.63 4.28
N PHE A 152 -13.87 -4.00 4.71
CA PHE A 152 -12.82 -3.61 3.76
C PHE A 152 -12.17 -4.84 3.16
N SER A 153 -12.23 -4.93 1.82
CA SER A 153 -11.91 -6.14 1.07
C SER A 153 -10.81 -5.85 0.04
N ALA A 154 -9.61 -6.39 0.27
CA ALA A 154 -8.50 -6.28 -0.68
C ALA A 154 -8.61 -7.38 -1.76
N PRO A 155 -8.56 -7.07 -3.06
CA PRO A 155 -8.62 -8.09 -4.12
C PRO A 155 -7.46 -9.09 -4.07
N ILE A 156 -7.64 -10.27 -4.66
CA ILE A 156 -6.54 -11.24 -4.87
C ILE A 156 -5.36 -10.59 -5.61
N ALA A 157 -5.62 -9.70 -6.57
CA ALA A 157 -4.56 -8.98 -7.28
C ALA A 157 -3.66 -8.13 -6.35
N THR A 158 -4.18 -7.68 -5.19
CA THR A 158 -3.38 -6.96 -4.20
C THR A 158 -2.39 -7.89 -3.51
N GLN A 159 -2.78 -9.13 -3.16
CA GLN A 159 -1.81 -10.06 -2.57
C GLN A 159 -0.74 -10.48 -3.59
N GLU A 160 -1.12 -10.63 -4.87
CA GLU A 160 -0.17 -10.99 -5.94
C GLU A 160 0.83 -9.89 -6.28
N LEU A 161 0.57 -8.65 -5.84
CA LEU A 161 1.49 -7.53 -5.99
C LEU A 161 2.76 -7.69 -5.15
N PHE A 162 2.63 -8.19 -3.92
CA PHE A 162 3.75 -8.33 -2.98
C PHE A 162 4.77 -9.36 -3.49
N TYR A 163 6.04 -9.14 -3.19
CA TYR A 163 7.13 -10.02 -3.56
C TYR A 163 7.12 -11.35 -2.79
N THR A 164 7.95 -12.29 -3.24
CA THR A 164 8.42 -13.39 -2.40
C THR A 164 9.36 -12.86 -1.30
N VAL A 165 9.75 -13.72 -0.36
CA VAL A 165 10.77 -13.42 0.66
C VAL A 165 12.12 -13.00 0.06
N ASN A 166 12.39 -13.37 -1.20
CA ASN A 166 13.59 -13.01 -1.92
C ASN A 166 13.55 -11.60 -2.54
N GLY A 167 12.41 -10.90 -2.45
CA GLY A 167 12.26 -9.52 -2.90
C GLY A 167 12.13 -9.35 -4.42
N VAL A 168 11.61 -10.38 -5.12
CA VAL A 168 11.22 -10.33 -6.54
C VAL A 168 9.75 -10.76 -6.70
N PRO A 169 9.07 -10.38 -7.81
CA PRO A 169 7.66 -10.72 -8.03
C PRO A 169 7.41 -12.24 -7.97
N ILE A 170 6.24 -12.65 -7.46
CA ILE A 170 5.91 -14.08 -7.29
C ILE A 170 5.92 -14.88 -8.61
N ASN A 171 5.64 -14.22 -9.74
CA ASN A 171 5.68 -14.81 -11.07
C ASN A 171 7.08 -14.73 -11.71
N GLU A 172 7.99 -13.96 -11.13
CA GLU A 172 9.38 -13.81 -11.58
C GLU A 172 10.37 -14.60 -10.73
N ASP A 173 10.04 -14.96 -9.50
CA ASP A 173 10.92 -15.79 -8.66
C ASP A 173 11.05 -17.20 -9.25
N LYS A 174 12.27 -17.60 -9.59
CA LYS A 174 12.57 -18.95 -10.10
C LYS A 174 12.60 -20.02 -9.01
N THR A 175 12.64 -19.62 -7.74
CA THR A 175 12.69 -20.51 -6.57
C THR A 175 11.34 -20.68 -5.87
N TRP A 176 10.31 -19.97 -6.34
CA TRP A 176 8.97 -19.98 -5.76
C TRP A 176 7.93 -20.59 -6.73
N ASP A 177 7.06 -21.46 -6.22
CA ASP A 177 6.09 -22.23 -7.02
C ASP A 177 4.86 -21.39 -7.38
N TYR A 178 4.98 -20.58 -8.45
CA TYR A 178 3.88 -19.76 -8.94
C TYR A 178 2.68 -20.57 -9.45
N ALA A 179 2.93 -21.73 -10.08
CA ALA A 179 1.87 -22.56 -10.66
C ALA A 179 1.02 -23.22 -9.56
N GLY A 180 1.67 -23.73 -8.50
CA GLY A 180 1.01 -24.36 -7.36
C GLY A 180 0.56 -23.40 -6.26
N ARG A 181 0.66 -22.08 -6.44
CA ARG A 181 0.42 -21.10 -5.37
C ARG A 181 -0.96 -21.19 -4.71
N ASN A 182 -2.00 -21.61 -5.43
CA ASN A 182 -3.36 -21.74 -4.88
C ASN A 182 -3.66 -23.14 -4.33
N THR A 183 -2.67 -24.04 -4.28
CA THR A 183 -2.82 -25.36 -3.65
C THR A 183 -2.73 -25.27 -2.14
N ILE A 184 -3.42 -26.17 -1.45
CA ILE A 184 -3.51 -26.16 0.01
C ILE A 184 -2.18 -26.56 0.65
N LYS A 185 -1.83 -25.85 1.72
CA LYS A 185 -0.73 -26.16 2.62
C LYS A 185 -1.10 -25.76 4.05
N ALA A 186 -0.88 -26.66 5.01
CA ALA A 186 -1.02 -26.35 6.43
C ALA A 186 0.17 -25.52 6.94
N GLY A 187 -0.10 -24.60 7.88
CA GLY A 187 0.93 -23.88 8.61
C GLY A 187 1.87 -24.85 9.31
N ASP A 188 3.17 -24.61 9.18
CA ASP A 188 4.24 -25.38 9.81
C ASP A 188 4.98 -24.55 10.86
N ASN A 189 5.79 -25.20 11.70
CA ASN A 189 6.59 -24.53 12.73
C ASN A 189 7.50 -23.42 12.14
N ALA A 190 8.00 -23.55 10.91
CA ALA A 190 8.82 -22.50 10.28
C ALA A 190 8.02 -21.22 9.99
N SER A 191 6.75 -21.37 9.64
CA SER A 191 5.82 -20.27 9.36
C SER A 191 5.06 -19.72 10.58
N ARG A 192 5.28 -20.26 11.78
CA ARG A 192 4.47 -20.01 13.01
C ARG A 192 4.23 -18.55 13.40
N TYR A 193 5.11 -17.63 12.99
CA TYR A 193 4.96 -16.18 13.26
C TYR A 193 4.09 -15.44 12.24
N TYR A 194 3.69 -16.12 11.18
CA TYR A 194 2.95 -15.58 10.05
C TYR A 194 1.65 -16.34 9.80
N ILE A 195 1.67 -17.65 9.98
CA ILE A 195 0.55 -18.57 9.70
C ILE A 195 0.38 -19.49 10.92
N LYS A 196 -0.88 -19.71 11.32
CA LYS A 196 -1.21 -20.60 12.43
C LYS A 196 -0.80 -22.04 12.09
N GLU A 197 0.02 -22.62 12.96
CA GLU A 197 0.44 -24.02 12.83
C GLU A 197 -0.75 -24.97 12.80
N GLY A 198 -0.73 -25.92 11.86
CA GLY A 198 -1.81 -26.86 11.59
C GLY A 198 -3.00 -26.29 10.83
N TYR A 199 -3.10 -24.96 10.65
CA TYR A 199 -4.20 -24.34 9.93
C TYR A 199 -3.96 -24.40 8.42
N GLU A 200 -4.94 -24.89 7.66
CA GLU A 200 -4.85 -24.96 6.20
C GLU A 200 -5.04 -23.58 5.55
N THR A 201 -4.11 -23.24 4.67
CA THR A 201 -4.19 -22.07 3.80
C THR A 201 -3.62 -22.41 2.41
N ILE A 202 -3.32 -21.43 1.56
CA ILE A 202 -2.65 -21.69 0.27
C ILE A 202 -1.14 -21.53 0.33
N LYS A 203 -0.40 -22.27 -0.51
CA LYS A 203 1.06 -22.12 -0.67
C LYS A 203 1.46 -20.67 -0.96
N GLY A 204 0.59 -19.90 -1.62
CA GLY A 204 0.75 -18.49 -1.96
C GLY A 204 0.97 -17.55 -0.76
N HIS A 205 0.59 -17.97 0.45
CA HIS A 205 0.80 -17.19 1.67
C HIS A 205 2.15 -17.46 2.34
N PHE A 206 2.90 -18.46 1.88
CA PHE A 206 4.19 -18.83 2.47
C PHE A 206 5.35 -18.16 1.73
N ALA A 207 6.45 -17.92 2.47
CA ALA A 207 7.69 -17.35 1.94
C ALA A 207 7.46 -16.05 1.14
N ARG A 208 6.64 -15.16 1.70
CA ARG A 208 6.39 -13.81 1.16
C ARG A 208 7.26 -12.78 1.86
N GLU A 209 7.35 -11.58 1.30
CA GLU A 209 8.05 -10.48 1.95
C GLU A 209 7.35 -10.02 3.24
N THR A 210 8.08 -9.35 4.14
CA THR A 210 7.53 -8.84 5.42
C THR A 210 6.27 -7.98 5.23
N ARG A 211 6.25 -7.12 4.21
CA ARG A 211 5.13 -6.20 3.94
C ARG A 211 3.84 -6.94 3.60
N PHE A 212 3.90 -8.13 3.01
CA PHE A 212 2.71 -8.96 2.79
C PHE A 212 2.02 -9.30 4.13
N TYR A 213 2.80 -9.73 5.13
CA TYR A 213 2.27 -10.12 6.45
C TYR A 213 1.91 -8.93 7.35
N ALA A 214 2.57 -7.79 7.13
CA ALA A 214 2.26 -6.54 7.83
C ALA A 214 0.98 -5.89 7.28
N ASP A 215 0.83 -5.88 5.95
CA ASP A 215 -0.20 -5.08 5.29
C ASP A 215 -1.51 -5.84 5.07
N LEU A 216 -1.45 -7.16 4.91
CA LEU A 216 -2.62 -8.01 4.66
C LEU A 216 -2.90 -8.96 5.82
N ALA A 217 -4.19 -9.07 6.17
CA ALA A 217 -4.73 -10.19 6.91
C ALA A 217 -5.44 -11.14 5.94
N PHE A 218 -5.32 -12.44 6.19
CA PHE A 218 -5.84 -13.51 5.34
C PHE A 218 -6.15 -14.74 6.19
N ASP A 219 -7.00 -15.64 5.68
CA ASP A 219 -7.38 -16.88 6.36
C ASP A 219 -6.17 -17.75 6.75
N GLY A 220 -6.01 -18.01 8.05
CA GLY A 220 -4.87 -18.69 8.67
C GLY A 220 -3.73 -17.76 9.12
N GLY A 221 -3.76 -16.48 8.75
CA GLY A 221 -2.72 -15.50 9.09
C GLY A 221 -2.72 -15.10 10.57
N ILE A 222 -1.53 -14.93 11.15
CA ILE A 222 -1.33 -14.52 12.54
C ILE A 222 -1.60 -13.02 12.73
N TRP A 223 -2.22 -12.68 13.87
CA TRP A 223 -2.56 -11.33 14.26
C TRP A 223 -1.97 -10.94 15.62
N PHE A 224 -1.14 -9.91 15.60
CA PHE A 224 -0.55 -9.28 16.78
C PHE A 224 -1.34 -8.01 17.14
N GLY A 225 -1.84 -7.92 18.38
CA GLY A 225 -2.66 -6.80 18.85
C GLY A 225 -3.89 -7.24 19.64
N ASN A 226 -4.77 -6.29 19.99
CA ASN A 226 -5.94 -6.51 20.87
C ASN A 226 -5.54 -7.24 22.17
N GLY A 227 -4.53 -6.70 22.85
CA GLY A 227 -3.96 -7.26 24.08
C GLY A 227 -3.08 -8.51 23.90
N ARG A 228 -3.07 -9.15 22.72
CA ARG A 228 -2.17 -10.27 22.39
C ARG A 228 -0.86 -9.74 21.83
N VAL A 229 0.03 -9.33 22.74
CA VAL A 229 1.29 -8.65 22.42
C VAL A 229 2.55 -9.42 22.85
N ASP A 230 2.39 -10.69 23.22
CA ASP A 230 3.50 -11.61 23.49
C ASP A 230 3.36 -12.84 22.59
N GLN A 231 4.26 -12.97 21.61
CA GLN A 231 4.26 -14.08 20.66
C GLN A 231 4.59 -15.44 21.29
N ASN A 232 5.16 -15.47 22.50
CA ASN A 232 5.55 -16.69 23.18
C ASN A 232 4.58 -17.07 24.32
N SER A 233 3.50 -16.31 24.51
CA SER A 233 2.54 -16.58 25.58
C SER A 233 1.75 -17.85 25.31
N ALA A 234 1.95 -18.88 26.14
CA ALA A 234 1.14 -20.10 26.10
C ALA A 234 -0.28 -19.87 26.65
N GLN A 235 -0.43 -18.99 27.64
CA GLN A 235 -1.73 -18.66 28.23
C GLN A 235 -2.56 -17.77 27.31
N PHE A 236 -1.91 -16.80 26.65
CA PHE A 236 -2.56 -15.85 25.77
C PHE A 236 -1.93 -15.82 24.38
N PRO A 237 -2.07 -16.89 23.57
CA PRO A 237 -1.48 -16.95 22.25
C PRO A 237 -2.02 -15.83 21.35
N LEU A 238 -1.21 -15.46 20.35
CA LEU A 238 -1.64 -14.55 19.28
C LEU A 238 -2.88 -15.09 18.57
N TYR A 239 -3.73 -14.18 18.11
CA TYR A 239 -4.89 -14.54 17.30
C TYR A 239 -4.45 -15.02 15.92
N HIS A 240 -5.36 -15.72 15.24
CA HIS A 240 -5.27 -15.98 13.81
C HIS A 240 -6.62 -15.70 13.17
N VAL A 241 -6.61 -15.33 11.89
CA VAL A 241 -7.84 -15.13 11.13
C VAL A 241 -8.43 -16.50 10.79
N ALA A 242 -9.66 -16.76 11.22
CA ALA A 242 -10.44 -17.92 10.82
C ALA A 242 -11.64 -17.44 9.99
N ALA A 243 -11.49 -17.41 8.67
CA ALA A 243 -12.44 -16.81 7.73
C ALA A 243 -13.35 -17.83 7.01
N ARG A 244 -13.25 -19.11 7.40
CA ARG A 244 -14.00 -20.22 6.79
C ARG A 244 -15.03 -20.81 7.74
N GLY A 245 -16.15 -21.25 7.18
CA GLY A 245 -17.17 -22.01 7.91
C GLY A 245 -17.69 -21.27 9.14
N SER A 246 -17.59 -21.89 10.33
CA SER A 246 -17.96 -21.27 11.61
C SER A 246 -16.85 -20.43 12.24
N GLY A 247 -15.80 -20.10 11.49
CA GLY A 247 -14.72 -19.23 11.93
C GLY A 247 -15.22 -17.82 12.25
N LEU A 248 -14.58 -17.16 13.21
CA LEU A 248 -15.04 -15.85 13.72
C LEU A 248 -15.04 -14.74 12.64
N ALA A 249 -14.14 -14.82 11.67
CA ALA A 249 -14.03 -13.89 10.56
C ALA A 249 -14.77 -14.37 9.31
N ALA A 250 -15.45 -15.51 9.37
CA ALA A 250 -16.26 -16.00 8.26
C ALA A 250 -17.52 -15.12 8.09
N PRO A 251 -18.11 -15.07 6.88
CA PRO A 251 -19.35 -14.34 6.66
C PRO A 251 -20.46 -14.82 7.59
N SER A 252 -20.99 -13.90 8.42
CA SER A 252 -22.12 -14.17 9.33
C SER A 252 -23.45 -13.62 8.80
N ASP A 253 -23.39 -12.71 7.83
CA ASP A 253 -24.53 -12.13 7.12
C ASP A 253 -24.08 -11.62 5.73
N ASN A 254 -25.02 -11.13 4.92
CA ASN A 254 -24.78 -10.67 3.55
C ASN A 254 -24.52 -9.15 3.44
N ILE A 255 -24.30 -8.45 4.56
CA ILE A 255 -24.14 -6.98 4.59
C ILE A 255 -22.74 -6.60 5.14
N ARG A 256 -22.31 -7.26 6.20
CA ARG A 256 -21.08 -7.01 6.95
C ARG A 256 -20.11 -8.17 6.75
N LEU A 257 -19.67 -8.32 5.50
CA LEU A 257 -18.73 -9.35 5.07
C LEU A 257 -17.57 -8.74 4.29
N ASN A 258 -16.40 -9.38 4.43
CA ASN A 258 -15.26 -9.17 3.55
C ASN A 258 -15.44 -10.07 2.32
N ILE A 259 -15.65 -9.48 1.15
CA ILE A 259 -16.03 -10.22 -0.07
C ILE A 259 -14.84 -10.88 -0.78
N THR A 260 -13.60 -10.64 -0.32
CA THR A 260 -12.40 -11.15 -0.99
C THR A 260 -11.59 -12.15 -0.18
N GLY A 261 -11.82 -12.24 1.14
CA GLY A 261 -11.02 -13.02 2.07
C GLY A 261 -9.68 -12.38 2.45
N TYR A 262 -9.48 -11.09 2.15
CA TYR A 262 -8.30 -10.32 2.53
C TYR A 262 -8.65 -8.97 3.13
N TRP A 263 -8.02 -8.64 4.25
CA TRP A 263 -8.22 -7.39 4.99
C TRP A 263 -6.98 -6.50 4.93
N PRO A 264 -7.12 -5.17 4.84
CA PRO A 264 -6.00 -4.23 4.89
C PRO A 264 -5.51 -4.04 6.33
N LYS A 265 -4.82 -5.07 6.86
CA LYS A 265 -4.23 -5.10 8.21
C LYS A 265 -3.39 -3.87 8.52
N LYS A 266 -2.68 -3.31 7.53
CA LYS A 266 -1.86 -2.08 7.63
C LYS A 266 -2.57 -0.90 8.30
N LEU A 267 -3.90 -0.84 8.17
CA LEU A 267 -4.71 0.28 8.64
C LEU A 267 -5.17 0.12 10.10
N VAL A 268 -4.73 -0.93 10.81
CA VAL A 268 -5.23 -1.28 12.13
C VAL A 268 -4.11 -1.22 13.16
N SER A 269 -4.11 -0.20 14.02
CA SER A 269 -3.13 -0.10 15.09
C SER A 269 -3.17 -1.35 15.97
N TYR A 270 -2.01 -1.93 16.27
CA TYR A 270 -1.91 -3.10 17.14
C TYR A 270 -2.43 -2.84 18.57
N VAL A 271 -2.50 -1.56 18.96
CA VAL A 271 -2.99 -1.10 20.28
C VAL A 271 -4.52 -1.03 20.32
N SER A 272 -5.20 -1.03 19.16
CA SER A 272 -6.66 -1.03 19.10
C SER A 272 -7.25 -2.27 19.77
N VAL A 273 -8.35 -2.08 20.50
CA VAL A 273 -9.06 -3.16 21.21
C VAL A 273 -10.51 -3.23 20.76
N TYR A 274 -11.11 -4.43 20.79
CA TYR A 274 -12.43 -4.63 20.18
C TYR A 274 -13.29 -5.72 20.82
N ASP A 275 -13.02 -6.09 22.08
CA ASP A 275 -13.79 -7.10 22.81
C ASP A 275 -15.03 -6.54 23.53
N ASP A 276 -15.13 -5.22 23.71
CA ASP A 276 -16.29 -4.52 24.29
C ASP A 276 -16.65 -3.30 23.41
N GLY A 277 -16.95 -3.61 22.15
CA GLY A 277 -17.02 -2.60 21.08
C GLY A 277 -15.64 -2.19 20.58
N PHE A 278 -15.59 -1.72 19.33
CA PHE A 278 -14.34 -1.31 18.71
C PHE A 278 -13.85 0.04 19.26
N GLN A 279 -12.69 0.03 19.92
CA GLN A 279 -12.00 1.20 20.44
C GLN A 279 -10.70 1.41 19.65
N PRO A 280 -10.72 2.26 18.60
CA PRO A 280 -9.53 2.50 17.79
C PRO A 280 -8.48 3.29 18.57
N SER A 281 -7.23 2.83 18.55
CA SER A 281 -6.10 3.68 18.94
C SER A 281 -5.95 4.80 17.91
N PRO A 282 -6.02 6.08 18.32
CA PRO A 282 -6.03 7.19 17.38
C PRO A 282 -4.66 7.37 16.72
N TYR A 283 -4.63 7.31 15.39
CA TYR A 283 -3.51 7.75 14.56
C TYR A 283 -4.05 8.54 13.36
N ARG A 284 -3.19 9.30 12.69
CA ARG A 284 -3.54 10.08 11.50
C ARG A 284 -2.92 9.43 10.27
N LEU A 285 -3.71 9.23 9.22
CA LEU A 285 -3.23 8.55 8.02
C LEU A 285 -2.16 9.40 7.33
N PRO A 286 -0.95 8.86 7.05
CA PRO A 286 0.06 9.59 6.31
C PRO A 286 -0.45 9.96 4.91
N ILE A 287 -0.31 11.23 4.55
CA ILE A 287 -0.52 11.73 3.18
C ILE A 287 0.82 11.69 2.43
N ILE A 288 1.88 12.12 3.11
CA ILE A 288 3.26 12.10 2.61
C ILE A 288 4.17 11.62 3.74
N ARG A 289 4.99 10.61 3.46
CA ARG A 289 6.04 10.10 4.35
C ARG A 289 7.34 9.84 3.59
N LEU A 290 8.45 9.76 4.31
CA LEU A 290 9.79 9.76 3.72
C LEU A 290 10.03 8.61 2.72
N ALA A 291 9.54 7.39 2.99
CA ALA A 291 9.72 6.29 2.03
C ALA A 291 9.03 6.56 0.68
N GLY A 292 7.83 7.15 0.71
CA GLY A 292 7.13 7.57 -0.51
C GLY A 292 7.93 8.62 -1.28
N LEU A 293 8.58 9.55 -0.57
CA LEU A 293 9.42 10.58 -1.18
C LEU A 293 10.72 10.00 -1.78
N TYR A 294 11.35 9.01 -1.11
CA TYR A 294 12.48 8.27 -1.66
C TYR A 294 12.12 7.56 -2.98
N LEU A 295 10.97 6.89 -3.02
CA LEU A 295 10.52 6.19 -4.22
C LEU A 295 10.10 7.15 -5.34
N LEU A 296 9.52 8.30 -4.99
CA LEU A 296 9.21 9.37 -5.95
C LEU A 296 10.49 9.92 -6.59
N TYR A 297 11.55 10.13 -5.79
CA TYR A 297 12.84 10.57 -6.30
C TYR A 297 13.50 9.50 -7.17
N ALA A 298 13.49 8.24 -6.73
CA ALA A 298 14.02 7.11 -7.51
C ALA A 298 13.34 7.00 -8.88
N GLU A 299 12.01 7.17 -8.93
CA GLU A 299 11.24 7.23 -10.18
C GLU A 299 11.71 8.39 -11.06
N ALA A 300 11.67 9.62 -10.53
CA ALA A 300 12.00 10.80 -11.31
C ALA A 300 13.44 10.76 -11.86
N LEU A 301 14.40 10.30 -11.04
CA LEU A 301 15.79 10.15 -11.46
C LEU A 301 15.94 9.03 -12.51
N ASN A 302 15.20 7.93 -12.39
CA ASN A 302 15.20 6.89 -13.42
C ASN A 302 14.73 7.45 -14.77
N GLU A 303 13.70 8.30 -14.77
CA GLU A 303 13.20 8.92 -16.00
C GLU A 303 14.19 9.90 -16.62
N VAL A 304 14.96 10.63 -15.81
CA VAL A 304 16.03 11.51 -16.31
C VAL A 304 17.14 10.68 -16.98
N ASN A 305 17.81 9.81 -16.22
CA ASN A 305 19.04 9.16 -16.69
C ASN A 305 19.28 7.76 -16.08
N GLY A 306 18.22 7.09 -15.62
CA GLY A 306 18.31 5.73 -15.08
C GLY A 306 18.68 4.66 -16.13
N PRO A 307 19.20 3.50 -15.67
CA PRO A 307 19.48 3.14 -14.27
C PRO A 307 20.77 3.77 -13.73
N THR A 308 20.77 4.23 -12.47
CA THR A 308 21.96 4.77 -11.78
C THR A 308 22.10 4.20 -10.36
N SER A 309 23.31 4.24 -9.79
CA SER A 309 23.55 3.81 -8.40
C SER A 309 22.71 4.58 -7.39
N GLU A 310 22.44 5.87 -7.65
CA GLU A 310 21.61 6.69 -6.77
C GLU A 310 20.14 6.25 -6.77
N VAL A 311 19.58 5.83 -7.91
CA VAL A 311 18.22 5.23 -7.95
C VAL A 311 18.17 4.00 -7.05
N PHE A 312 19.14 3.10 -7.16
CA PHE A 312 19.22 1.89 -6.33
C PHE A 312 19.37 2.21 -4.85
N ASN A 313 20.20 3.19 -4.48
CA ASN A 313 20.40 3.57 -3.08
C ASN A 313 19.08 3.98 -2.39
N TYR A 314 18.22 4.76 -3.05
CA TYR A 314 16.95 5.20 -2.47
C TYR A 314 15.90 4.09 -2.41
N MET A 315 15.85 3.21 -3.41
CA MET A 315 15.01 2.01 -3.35
C MET A 315 15.46 1.06 -2.24
N ASP A 316 16.77 0.84 -2.12
CA ASP A 316 17.33 -0.12 -1.19
C ASP A 316 17.18 0.32 0.26
N LYS A 317 17.15 1.64 0.56
CA LYS A 317 16.77 2.14 1.90
C LYS A 317 15.38 1.63 2.32
N VAL A 318 14.40 1.65 1.43
CA VAL A 318 13.03 1.18 1.70
C VAL A 318 13.00 -0.35 1.83
N ARG A 319 13.68 -1.05 0.92
CA ARG A 319 13.75 -2.53 0.91
C ARG A 319 14.46 -3.08 2.15
N GLN A 320 15.53 -2.44 2.59
CA GLN A 320 16.26 -2.81 3.81
C GLN A 320 15.38 -2.71 5.05
N ARG A 321 14.57 -1.64 5.18
CA ARG A 321 13.57 -1.54 6.28
C ARG A 321 12.59 -2.71 6.26
N ALA A 322 12.13 -3.10 5.07
CA ALA A 322 11.25 -4.27 4.90
C ALA A 322 11.97 -5.63 5.08
N GLY A 323 13.29 -5.63 5.29
CA GLY A 323 14.11 -6.83 5.45
C GLY A 323 14.41 -7.57 4.15
N LEU A 324 14.31 -6.90 3.00
CA LEU A 324 14.60 -7.46 1.69
C LEU A 324 16.03 -7.14 1.23
N PRO A 325 16.63 -8.02 0.40
CA PRO A 325 17.85 -7.67 -0.32
C PRO A 325 17.61 -6.50 -1.28
N GLY A 326 18.68 -5.74 -1.54
CA GLY A 326 18.66 -4.65 -2.52
C GLY A 326 18.26 -5.13 -3.92
N VAL A 327 17.74 -4.24 -4.75
CA VAL A 327 17.15 -4.58 -6.07
C VAL A 327 18.10 -5.42 -6.90
N GLN A 328 19.35 -4.96 -7.08
CA GLN A 328 20.32 -5.66 -7.94
C GLN A 328 20.61 -7.08 -7.43
N ALA A 329 20.79 -7.24 -6.12
CA ALA A 329 21.05 -8.55 -5.50
C ALA A 329 19.85 -9.49 -5.60
N ALA A 330 18.63 -9.00 -5.32
CA ALA A 330 17.40 -9.77 -5.40
C ALA A 330 17.16 -10.30 -6.81
N TRP A 331 17.21 -9.39 -7.78
CA TRP A 331 16.88 -9.70 -9.17
C TRP A 331 17.91 -10.61 -9.83
N THR A 332 19.21 -10.33 -9.65
CA THR A 332 20.29 -11.18 -10.20
C THR A 332 20.18 -12.62 -9.72
N ASN A 333 19.91 -12.81 -8.43
CA ASN A 333 19.96 -14.14 -7.82
C ASN A 333 18.66 -14.93 -7.99
N PHE A 334 17.49 -14.28 -7.97
CA PHE A 334 16.21 -14.98 -7.84
C PHE A 334 15.24 -14.76 -9.01
N SER A 335 15.37 -13.69 -9.80
CA SER A 335 14.45 -13.44 -10.92
C SER A 335 14.73 -14.36 -12.12
N ARG A 336 13.66 -14.72 -12.84
CA ARG A 336 13.68 -15.30 -14.20
C ARG A 336 14.20 -14.30 -15.24
N ASN A 337 14.14 -13.00 -14.95
CA ASN A 337 14.73 -11.93 -15.76
C ASN A 337 15.80 -11.16 -14.95
N PRO A 338 16.99 -11.75 -14.75
CA PRO A 338 17.99 -11.20 -13.84
C PRO A 338 18.52 -9.83 -14.23
N ASN A 339 18.38 -9.40 -15.50
CA ASN A 339 18.88 -8.12 -15.99
C ASN A 339 17.79 -7.06 -16.18
N LYS A 340 16.54 -7.28 -15.72
CA LYS A 340 15.43 -6.34 -15.92
C LYS A 340 15.74 -4.94 -15.42
N PHE A 341 16.38 -4.82 -14.25
CA PHE A 341 16.79 -3.55 -13.66
C PHE A 341 17.88 -2.79 -14.46
N GLY A 342 18.51 -3.45 -15.44
CA GLY A 342 19.58 -2.87 -16.25
C GLY A 342 19.10 -1.93 -17.36
N SER A 343 17.80 -1.78 -17.56
CA SER A 343 17.20 -0.84 -18.52
C SER A 343 16.31 0.18 -17.81
N LYS A 344 16.17 1.38 -18.37
CA LYS A 344 15.27 2.42 -17.84
C LYS A 344 13.84 1.93 -17.69
N ASP A 345 13.32 1.23 -18.71
CA ASP A 345 11.94 0.72 -18.72
C ASP A 345 11.74 -0.42 -17.73
N GLY A 346 12.70 -1.35 -17.65
CA GLY A 346 12.65 -2.44 -16.69
C GLY A 346 12.75 -1.93 -15.26
N LEU A 347 13.64 -0.97 -14.97
CA LEU A 347 13.75 -0.35 -13.65
C LEU A 347 12.51 0.48 -13.30
N ARG A 348 11.89 1.18 -14.26
CA ARG A 348 10.60 1.87 -14.06
C ARG A 348 9.53 0.91 -13.54
N GLN A 349 9.39 -0.28 -14.15
CA GLN A 349 8.41 -1.27 -13.71
C GLN A 349 8.68 -1.75 -12.27
N ILE A 350 9.95 -1.93 -11.91
CA ILE A 350 10.35 -2.33 -10.54
C ILE A 350 10.02 -1.21 -9.55
N ILE A 351 10.29 0.05 -9.90
CA ILE A 351 9.95 1.22 -9.09
C ILE A 351 8.43 1.34 -8.90
N HIS A 352 7.65 1.18 -9.98
CA HIS A 352 6.19 1.22 -9.90
C HIS A 352 5.65 0.16 -8.94
N GLN A 353 6.17 -1.07 -9.01
CA GLN A 353 5.78 -2.15 -8.11
C GLN A 353 6.22 -1.87 -6.66
N GLU A 354 7.46 -1.45 -6.44
CA GLU A 354 7.98 -1.10 -5.11
C GLU A 354 7.16 0.02 -4.47
N ARG A 355 6.77 1.06 -5.23
CA ARG A 355 5.93 2.17 -4.76
C ARG A 355 4.52 1.72 -4.40
N ARG A 356 3.92 0.85 -5.22
CA ARG A 356 2.58 0.29 -4.95
C ARG A 356 2.56 -0.64 -3.73
N ILE A 357 3.63 -1.40 -3.49
CA ILE A 357 3.79 -2.25 -2.30
C ILE A 357 3.99 -1.37 -1.07
N GLU A 358 4.98 -0.48 -1.11
CA GLU A 358 5.35 0.34 0.03
C GLU A 358 4.18 1.21 0.50
N LEU A 359 3.47 1.84 -0.44
CA LEU A 359 2.34 2.74 -0.17
C LEU A 359 0.98 2.05 -0.28
N CYS A 360 0.94 0.72 -0.15
CA CYS A 360 -0.30 -0.04 -0.20
C CYS A 360 -1.27 0.45 0.90
N PHE A 361 -2.54 0.63 0.56
CA PHE A 361 -3.61 1.16 1.43
C PHE A 361 -3.49 2.61 1.91
N GLU A 362 -2.50 3.36 1.43
CA GLU A 362 -2.26 4.77 1.85
C GLU A 362 -2.87 5.80 0.88
N GLY A 363 -3.82 5.39 0.03
CA GLY A 363 -4.48 6.27 -0.93
C GLY A 363 -3.63 6.70 -2.13
N GLN A 364 -2.41 6.18 -2.29
CA GLN A 364 -1.45 6.61 -3.31
C GLN A 364 -1.55 5.85 -4.64
N SER A 365 -1.74 4.52 -4.59
CA SER A 365 -1.71 3.67 -5.79
C SER A 365 -2.68 4.11 -6.90
N GLY A 366 -3.85 4.64 -6.54
CA GLY A 366 -4.82 5.14 -7.52
C GLY A 366 -4.32 6.38 -8.28
N TRP A 367 -3.62 7.29 -7.60
CA TRP A 367 -3.02 8.48 -8.21
C TRP A 367 -1.81 8.15 -9.07
N ASP A 368 -0.96 7.25 -8.58
CA ASP A 368 0.21 6.76 -9.32
C ASP A 368 -0.19 6.05 -10.62
N LEU A 369 -1.08 5.06 -10.54
CA LEU A 369 -1.59 4.37 -11.73
C LEU A 369 -2.27 5.33 -12.70
N ARG A 370 -2.95 6.37 -12.20
CA ARG A 370 -3.59 7.38 -13.03
C ARG A 370 -2.56 8.21 -13.78
N ARG A 371 -1.57 8.80 -13.09
CA ARG A 371 -0.55 9.65 -13.73
C ARG A 371 0.37 8.86 -14.66
N TRP A 372 0.62 7.57 -14.37
CA TRP A 372 1.34 6.65 -15.25
C TRP A 372 0.54 6.21 -16.48
N LYS A 373 -0.76 6.49 -16.53
CA LYS A 373 -1.69 5.98 -17.55
C LYS A 373 -1.77 4.44 -17.54
N GLU A 374 -1.62 3.83 -16.37
CA GLU A 374 -1.70 2.38 -16.15
C GLU A 374 -3.01 1.96 -15.47
N LEU A 375 -3.80 2.90 -14.93
CA LEU A 375 -5.02 2.57 -14.19
C LEU A 375 -6.04 1.78 -15.01
N GLN A 376 -6.13 2.04 -16.32
CA GLN A 376 -7.02 1.30 -17.21
C GLN A 376 -6.68 -0.20 -17.25
N SER A 377 -5.40 -0.60 -17.27
CA SER A 377 -5.03 -2.02 -17.30
C SER A 377 -5.37 -2.75 -16.00
N VAL A 378 -5.52 -2.01 -14.89
CA VAL A 378 -5.93 -2.54 -13.59
C VAL A 378 -7.45 -2.60 -13.47
N LEU A 379 -8.16 -1.54 -13.88
CA LEU A 379 -9.61 -1.42 -13.73
C LEU A 379 -10.43 -1.94 -14.93
N THR A 380 -9.79 -2.63 -15.87
CA THR A 380 -10.47 -3.39 -16.94
C THR A 380 -10.44 -4.91 -16.69
N VAL A 381 -9.80 -5.34 -15.61
CA VAL A 381 -9.72 -6.75 -15.19
C VAL A 381 -10.78 -7.02 -14.11
N PRO A 382 -11.48 -8.17 -14.14
CA PRO A 382 -12.41 -8.54 -13.08
C PRO A 382 -11.75 -8.52 -11.70
N LEU A 383 -12.40 -7.86 -10.74
CA LEU A 383 -11.99 -7.86 -9.35
C LEU A 383 -12.35 -9.23 -8.75
N GLN A 384 -11.33 -9.98 -8.33
CA GLN A 384 -11.50 -11.32 -7.79
C GLN A 384 -11.25 -11.37 -6.27
N GLY A 385 -12.02 -12.23 -5.62
CA GLY A 385 -11.95 -12.63 -4.23
C GLY A 385 -11.97 -14.15 -4.10
N TRP A 386 -11.79 -14.67 -2.89
CA TRP A 386 -12.02 -16.10 -2.62
C TRP A 386 -13.51 -16.45 -2.60
N SER A 387 -13.82 -17.73 -2.66
CA SER A 387 -15.19 -18.25 -2.55
C SER A 387 -15.60 -18.34 -1.07
N ILE A 388 -15.76 -17.18 -0.43
CA ILE A 388 -15.85 -16.97 1.02
C ILE A 388 -16.94 -17.75 1.77
N ASN A 389 -17.96 -18.24 1.07
CA ASN A 389 -19.06 -19.01 1.67
C ASN A 389 -18.75 -20.50 1.85
N ASN A 390 -17.55 -20.96 1.50
CA ASN A 390 -17.14 -22.36 1.63
C ASN A 390 -16.34 -22.60 2.92
N ALA A 391 -16.67 -23.66 3.65
CA ALA A 391 -15.95 -24.05 4.87
C ALA A 391 -14.64 -24.82 4.56
N GLU A 392 -14.67 -25.68 3.54
CA GLU A 392 -13.52 -26.50 3.15
C GLU A 392 -12.46 -25.65 2.42
N ALA A 393 -11.19 -25.81 2.79
CA ALA A 393 -10.10 -25.01 2.25
C ALA A 393 -10.05 -25.07 0.72
N ILE A 394 -10.16 -26.28 0.16
CA ILE A 394 -10.10 -26.54 -1.29
C ILE A 394 -11.21 -25.82 -2.09
N ASN A 395 -12.34 -25.55 -1.45
CA ASN A 395 -13.47 -24.86 -2.06
C ASN A 395 -13.42 -23.35 -1.79
N TYR A 396 -12.96 -22.93 -0.61
CA TYR A 396 -12.75 -21.53 -0.26
C TYR A 396 -11.75 -20.85 -1.19
N TYR A 397 -10.58 -21.47 -1.42
CA TYR A 397 -9.50 -20.90 -2.24
C TYR A 397 -9.71 -21.02 -3.77
N ARG A 398 -10.97 -21.03 -4.21
CA ARG A 398 -11.34 -20.89 -5.62
C ARG A 398 -11.58 -19.40 -5.90
N PRO A 399 -10.83 -18.77 -6.82
CA PRO A 399 -11.09 -17.39 -7.22
C PRO A 399 -12.52 -17.24 -7.74
N SER A 400 -13.19 -16.19 -7.28
CA SER A 400 -14.54 -15.81 -7.70
C SER A 400 -14.57 -14.32 -8.03
N THR A 401 -15.17 -13.98 -9.17
CA THR A 401 -15.37 -12.59 -9.58
C THR A 401 -16.39 -11.92 -8.68
N GLN A 402 -15.98 -10.85 -8.00
CA GLN A 402 -16.84 -10.06 -7.13
C GLN A 402 -17.47 -8.88 -7.86
N PHE A 403 -16.71 -8.26 -8.77
CA PHE A 403 -17.14 -7.09 -9.52
C PHE A 403 -16.33 -6.98 -10.82
N ILE A 404 -16.94 -6.44 -11.87
CA ILE A 404 -16.25 -6.13 -13.13
C ILE A 404 -16.25 -4.61 -13.28
N PRO A 405 -15.12 -3.93 -13.03
CA PRO A 405 -15.07 -2.48 -13.18
C PRO A 405 -15.13 -2.07 -14.66
N VAL A 406 -15.66 -0.88 -14.89
CA VAL A 406 -15.66 -0.23 -16.21
C VAL A 406 -14.80 1.01 -16.09
N PHE A 407 -13.71 1.05 -16.86
CA PHE A 407 -12.79 2.19 -16.88
C PHE A 407 -12.29 2.42 -18.31
N GLY A 408 -12.65 3.56 -18.88
CA GLY A 408 -12.25 4.02 -20.20
C GLY A 408 -11.31 5.22 -20.15
N ILE A 409 -10.92 5.69 -21.33
CA ILE A 409 -10.02 6.85 -21.48
C ILE A 409 -10.62 8.10 -20.83
N LYS A 410 -11.94 8.29 -20.93
CA LYS A 410 -12.66 9.41 -20.30
C LYS A 410 -12.48 9.45 -18.77
N ASP A 411 -12.38 8.28 -18.13
CA ASP A 411 -12.39 8.16 -16.67
C ASP A 411 -11.05 8.56 -16.02
N TYR A 412 -10.03 8.90 -16.83
CA TYR A 412 -8.78 9.50 -16.34
C TYR A 412 -8.97 10.90 -15.77
N LEU A 413 -9.99 11.65 -16.22
CA LEU A 413 -10.37 12.96 -15.70
C LEU A 413 -11.85 12.95 -15.29
N TRP A 414 -12.19 13.60 -14.18
CA TRP A 414 -13.59 13.73 -13.78
C TRP A 414 -14.35 14.72 -14.67
N PRO A 415 -15.63 14.47 -15.01
CA PRO A 415 -16.41 15.45 -15.75
C PRO A 415 -16.57 16.74 -14.94
N ILE A 416 -16.48 17.87 -15.63
CA ILE A 416 -16.94 19.16 -15.10
C ILE A 416 -18.47 19.09 -15.04
N LYS A 417 -19.06 19.58 -13.95
CA LYS A 417 -20.52 19.54 -13.77
C LYS A 417 -21.19 20.34 -14.91
N SER A 418 -22.24 19.79 -15.51
CA SER A 418 -22.93 20.41 -16.65
C SER A 418 -23.41 21.84 -16.36
N ASN A 419 -23.83 22.12 -15.13
CA ASN A 419 -24.26 23.46 -14.72
C ASN A 419 -23.11 24.48 -14.74
N ASP A 420 -21.87 24.06 -14.44
CA ASP A 420 -20.71 24.96 -14.46
C ASP A 420 -20.37 25.38 -15.89
N LEU A 421 -20.58 24.49 -16.88
CA LEU A 421 -20.42 24.78 -18.31
C LEU A 421 -21.46 25.79 -18.82
N VAL A 422 -22.67 25.80 -18.24
CA VAL A 422 -23.72 26.77 -18.56
C VAL A 422 -23.43 28.13 -17.93
N ILE A 423 -22.99 28.14 -16.67
CA ILE A 423 -22.65 29.37 -15.93
C ILE A 423 -21.44 30.06 -16.56
N ASN A 424 -20.41 29.30 -16.91
CA ASN A 424 -19.18 29.84 -17.49
C ASN A 424 -18.97 29.29 -18.91
N PRO A 425 -19.40 30.04 -19.96
CA PRO A 425 -19.30 29.58 -21.33
C PRO A 425 -17.85 29.47 -21.84
N ASN A 426 -16.86 29.96 -21.08
CA ASN A 426 -15.43 29.78 -21.39
C ASN A 426 -14.89 28.40 -20.97
N LEU A 427 -15.62 27.64 -20.14
CA LEU A 427 -15.24 26.28 -19.81
C LEU A 427 -15.46 25.34 -21.01
N VAL A 428 -14.53 24.41 -21.16
CA VAL A 428 -14.64 23.25 -22.06
C VAL A 428 -14.72 22.00 -21.20
N GLN A 429 -15.55 21.04 -21.60
CA GLN A 429 -15.65 19.76 -20.89
C GLN A 429 -14.32 19.00 -21.01
N ASN A 430 -14.00 18.19 -20.00
CA ASN A 430 -12.87 17.27 -20.07
C ASN A 430 -13.03 16.29 -21.24
N PRO A 431 -11.93 15.79 -21.84
CA PRO A 431 -12.00 14.94 -23.02
C PRO A 431 -12.89 13.73 -22.80
N PHE A 432 -13.69 13.41 -23.83
CA PHE A 432 -14.55 12.22 -23.89
C PHE A 432 -15.73 12.19 -22.89
N TRP A 433 -16.06 13.32 -22.25
CA TRP A 433 -17.23 13.48 -21.36
C TRP A 433 -18.34 14.35 -21.94
#